data_AF-A0A8S1J806-F1
#
_entry.id   AF-A0A8S1J806-F1
#
_cell.length_a   1.000
_cell.length_b   1.000
_cell.length_c   1.000
_cell.angle_alpha   90.00
_cell.angle_beta   90.00
_cell.angle_gamma   90.00
#
_symmetry.space_group_name_H-M   'P 1'
#
loop_
_entity.id
_entity.type
_entity.pdbx_description
1 polymer ?
#
loop_
_entity_poly.entity_id
_entity_poly.type
_entity_poly.pdbx_seq_one_letter_code
_entity_poly.pdbx_strand_id
1 'polypeptide(L)'
;MASASPEPKRQKRDYTEYTLNINTAVDKEYEKSSFSDIARAPVVAVEGIAERGAEALNTLGVKTVRDLGEWKYYKWAKAITALAAKEVEGGRAEGTVMNIDQAVMKEYEKKSLKEVAEAPVHALQGVSEKTSDGLATIFVKTVEDLANSKFAAWCEAIATLADVEQLEAENRMLKKLE
;
A
#
# COMPACT_ATOMS: atom_id res chain seq x y z
N MET A 1 -31.55 23.77 5.59
CA MET A 1 -30.72 23.72 4.38
C MET A 1 -29.39 24.41 4.70
N ALA A 2 -28.31 23.64 4.87
CA ALA A 2 -27.00 24.24 5.14
C ALA A 2 -26.48 24.87 3.85
N SER A 3 -26.22 26.18 3.88
CA SER A 3 -25.60 26.90 2.77
C SER A 3 -24.17 26.39 2.61
N ALA A 4 -23.87 25.77 1.47
CA ALA A 4 -22.50 25.49 1.08
C ALA A 4 -21.72 26.81 1.04
N SER A 5 -20.65 26.91 1.82
CA SER A 5 -19.70 28.02 1.73
C SER A 5 -19.18 28.13 0.30
N PRO A 6 -19.06 29.35 -0.26
CA PRO A 6 -18.54 29.51 -1.62
C PRO A 6 -17.12 28.96 -1.70
N GLU A 7 -16.88 28.04 -2.65
CA GLU A 7 -15.54 27.53 -2.91
C GLU A 7 -14.61 28.71 -3.23
N PRO A 8 -13.43 28.80 -2.58
CA PRO A 8 -12.50 29.91 -2.81
C PRO A 8 -12.10 29.92 -4.28
N LYS A 9 -12.13 31.10 -4.92
CA LYS A 9 -11.70 31.30 -6.31
C LYS A 9 -10.22 30.91 -6.42
N ARG A 10 -9.95 29.74 -7.01
CA ARG A 10 -8.62 29.13 -7.08
C ARG A 10 -7.75 29.91 -8.07
N GLN A 11 -6.65 30.48 -7.57
CA GLN A 11 -5.67 31.24 -8.34
C GLN A 11 -4.84 30.29 -9.24
N LYS A 12 -4.33 30.80 -10.37
CA LYS A 12 -3.43 30.07 -11.27
C LYS A 12 -2.17 29.68 -10.47
N ARG A 13 -1.83 28.39 -10.39
CA ARG A 13 -0.68 27.91 -9.62
C ARG A 13 0.59 28.11 -10.44
N ASP A 14 1.60 28.75 -9.85
CA ASP A 14 2.97 28.77 -10.39
C ASP A 14 3.74 27.61 -9.77
N TYR A 15 4.02 26.58 -10.57
CA TYR A 15 4.70 25.38 -10.08
C TYR A 15 6.22 25.57 -9.91
N THR A 16 6.81 26.71 -10.32
CA THR A 16 8.27 26.91 -10.29
C THR A 16 8.86 27.06 -8.89
N GLU A 17 8.04 27.40 -7.88
CA GLU A 17 8.46 27.46 -6.47
C GLU A 17 8.27 26.12 -5.73
N TYR A 18 7.63 25.13 -6.35
CA TYR A 18 7.37 23.83 -5.71
C TYR A 18 8.62 22.95 -5.76
N THR A 19 9.05 22.45 -4.60
CA THR A 19 10.25 21.61 -4.46
C THR A 19 9.95 20.14 -4.16
N LEU A 20 8.67 19.79 -4.01
CA LEU A 20 8.23 18.43 -3.69
C LEU A 20 8.65 17.48 -4.82
N ASN A 21 9.28 16.36 -4.46
CA ASN A 21 9.63 15.29 -5.39
C ASN A 21 9.78 13.96 -4.65
N ILE A 22 9.70 12.85 -5.40
CA ILE A 22 9.97 11.48 -4.93
C ILE A 22 10.84 10.71 -5.93
N ASN A 23 11.76 11.40 -6.62
CA ASN A 23 12.50 10.87 -7.78
C ASN A 23 13.26 9.56 -7.47
N THR A 24 13.64 9.32 -6.22
CA THR A 24 14.34 8.08 -5.81
C THR A 24 13.41 6.90 -5.50
N ALA A 25 12.09 7.12 -5.52
CA ALA A 25 11.08 6.10 -5.25
C ALA A 25 10.34 5.63 -6.51
N VAL A 26 10.55 6.32 -7.64
CA VAL A 26 9.88 6.01 -8.92
C VAL A 26 10.91 5.82 -10.02
N ASP A 27 10.56 5.01 -11.02
CA ASP A 27 11.37 4.89 -12.23
C ASP A 27 11.51 6.27 -12.91
N LYS A 28 12.63 6.46 -13.61
CA LYS A 28 12.99 7.73 -14.28
C LYS A 28 11.89 8.28 -15.20
N GLU A 29 11.11 7.40 -15.85
CA GLU A 29 9.99 7.80 -16.71
C GLU A 29 8.90 8.55 -15.92
N TYR A 30 8.76 8.29 -14.61
CA TYR A 30 7.70 8.80 -13.76
C TYR A 30 8.13 9.97 -12.86
N GLU A 31 9.39 10.44 -12.90
CA GLU A 31 9.89 11.55 -12.06
C GLU A 31 9.11 12.86 -12.21
N LYS A 32 8.42 13.06 -13.35
CA LYS A 32 7.61 14.25 -13.64
C LYS A 32 6.10 14.02 -13.48
N SER A 33 5.71 12.81 -13.11
CA SER A 33 4.30 12.43 -12.98
C SER A 33 3.72 12.95 -11.67
N SER A 34 2.41 13.24 -11.69
CA SER A 34 1.66 13.56 -10.48
C SER A 34 1.50 12.31 -9.59
N PHE A 35 1.19 12.48 -8.30
CA PHE A 35 0.85 11.34 -7.44
C PHE A 35 -0.33 10.54 -8.00
N SER A 36 -1.32 11.20 -8.59
CA SER A 36 -2.49 10.56 -9.20
C SER A 36 -2.13 9.72 -10.42
N ASP A 37 -1.20 10.20 -11.26
CA ASP A 37 -0.72 9.45 -12.42
C ASP A 37 0.13 8.27 -11.98
N ILE A 38 1.04 8.47 -11.02
CA ILE A 38 1.86 7.39 -10.45
C ILE A 38 0.97 6.34 -9.77
N ALA A 39 -0.03 6.74 -9.01
CA ALA A 39 -0.97 5.82 -8.35
C ALA A 39 -1.70 4.92 -9.36
N ARG A 40 -2.00 5.42 -10.57
CA ARG A 40 -2.64 4.65 -11.66
C ARG A 40 -1.63 3.87 -12.51
N ALA A 41 -0.36 4.19 -12.42
CA ALA A 41 0.69 3.54 -13.19
C ALA A 41 0.89 2.08 -12.75
N PRO A 42 1.44 1.22 -13.62
CA PRO A 42 1.86 -0.13 -13.26
C PRO A 42 2.87 -0.12 -12.11
N VAL A 43 2.97 -1.22 -11.35
CA VAL A 43 3.92 -1.33 -10.22
C VAL A 43 5.39 -1.17 -10.62
N VAL A 44 5.76 -1.38 -11.89
CA VAL A 44 7.12 -1.08 -12.40
C VAL A 44 7.45 0.42 -12.41
N ALA A 45 6.46 1.30 -12.22
CA ALA A 45 6.70 2.72 -11.98
C ALA A 45 7.42 2.99 -10.65
N VAL A 46 7.50 2.01 -9.75
CA VAL A 46 8.22 2.11 -8.48
C VAL A 46 9.66 1.65 -8.68
N GLU A 47 10.60 2.52 -8.32
CA GLU A 47 12.02 2.23 -8.43
C GLU A 47 12.39 0.95 -7.66
N GLY A 48 13.06 0.02 -8.35
CA GLY A 48 13.48 -1.26 -7.78
C GLY A 48 12.49 -2.42 -7.91
N ILE A 49 11.26 -2.21 -8.42
CA ILE A 49 10.39 -3.30 -8.87
C ILE A 49 10.70 -3.62 -10.33
N ALA A 50 11.38 -4.74 -10.58
CA ALA A 50 11.60 -5.24 -11.94
C ALA A 50 10.36 -5.96 -12.51
N GLU A 51 10.32 -6.12 -13.84
CA GLU A 51 9.23 -6.81 -14.58
C GLU A 51 8.82 -8.14 -13.96
N ARG A 52 9.79 -8.99 -13.60
CA ARG A 52 9.50 -10.29 -12.96
C ARG A 52 8.74 -10.13 -11.63
N GLY A 53 9.07 -9.11 -10.85
CA GLY A 53 8.36 -8.81 -9.60
C GLY A 53 6.97 -8.27 -9.87
N ALA A 54 6.81 -7.45 -10.91
CA ALA A 54 5.52 -6.96 -11.36
C ALA A 54 4.61 -8.07 -11.89
N GLU A 55 5.15 -9.02 -12.65
CA GLU A 55 4.43 -10.22 -13.09
C GLU A 55 3.94 -11.03 -11.90
N ALA A 56 4.81 -11.27 -10.91
CA ALA A 56 4.44 -11.97 -9.68
C ALA A 56 3.27 -11.26 -8.98
N LEU A 57 3.34 -9.94 -8.79
CA LEU A 57 2.28 -9.13 -8.18
C LEU A 57 0.99 -9.15 -9.01
N ASN A 58 1.08 -9.09 -10.34
CA ASN A 58 -0.08 -9.11 -11.24
C ASN A 58 -0.86 -10.43 -11.13
N THR A 59 -0.17 -11.57 -10.91
CA THR A 59 -0.87 -12.84 -10.62
C THR A 59 -1.75 -12.79 -9.36
N LEU A 60 -1.50 -11.81 -8.48
CA LEU A 60 -2.22 -11.59 -7.23
C LEU A 60 -3.29 -10.51 -7.35
N GLY A 61 -3.54 -10.04 -8.58
CA GLY A 61 -4.45 -8.92 -8.85
C GLY A 61 -3.89 -7.54 -8.51
N VAL A 62 -2.59 -7.46 -8.18
CA VAL A 62 -1.91 -6.19 -7.90
C VAL A 62 -1.24 -5.69 -9.18
N LYS A 63 -1.88 -4.73 -9.87
CA LYS A 63 -1.44 -4.25 -11.18
C LYS A 63 -0.80 -2.87 -11.11
N THR A 64 -1.37 -2.01 -10.29
CA THR A 64 -0.99 -0.61 -10.17
C THR A 64 -0.32 -0.30 -8.84
N VAL A 65 0.35 0.85 -8.77
CA VAL A 65 0.89 1.40 -7.52
C VAL A 65 -0.22 1.51 -6.48
N ARG A 66 -1.41 1.98 -6.85
CA ARG A 66 -2.56 2.04 -5.93
C ARG A 66 -3.01 0.65 -5.47
N ASP A 67 -3.07 -0.34 -6.37
CA ASP A 67 -3.46 -1.70 -5.97
C ASP A 67 -2.53 -2.24 -4.88
N LEU A 68 -1.21 -2.01 -5.00
CA LEU A 68 -0.24 -2.44 -3.99
C LEU A 68 -0.37 -1.62 -2.70
N GLY A 69 -0.53 -0.30 -2.81
CA GLY A 69 -0.68 0.60 -1.67
C GLY A 69 -1.95 0.38 -0.87
N GLU A 70 -3.02 -0.07 -1.53
CA GLU A 70 -4.31 -0.36 -0.89
C GLU A 70 -4.50 -1.83 -0.53
N TRP A 71 -3.54 -2.68 -0.87
CA TRP A 71 -3.65 -4.12 -0.76
C TRP A 71 -3.93 -4.57 0.68
N LYS A 72 -5.08 -5.23 0.88
CA LYS A 72 -5.55 -5.60 2.21
C LYS A 72 -4.56 -6.49 2.97
N TYR A 73 -3.85 -7.39 2.28
CA TYR A 73 -2.88 -8.29 2.91
C TYR A 73 -1.66 -7.55 3.43
N TYR A 74 -1.20 -6.51 2.71
CA TYR A 74 -0.15 -5.62 3.22
C TYR A 74 -0.62 -4.88 4.48
N LYS A 75 -1.85 -4.34 4.47
CA LYS A 75 -2.42 -3.64 5.62
C LYS A 75 -2.55 -4.54 6.85
N TRP A 76 -3.00 -5.78 6.66
CA TRP A 76 -3.06 -6.78 7.74
C TRP A 76 -1.67 -7.12 8.27
N ALA A 77 -0.72 -7.41 7.39
CA ALA A 77 0.66 -7.70 7.75
C ALA A 77 1.30 -6.58 8.57
N LYS A 78 1.14 -5.33 8.11
CA LYS A 78 1.62 -4.12 8.80
C LYS A 78 1.01 -3.99 10.20
N ALA A 79 -0.30 -4.19 10.34
CA ALA A 79 -0.99 -4.11 11.63
C ALA A 79 -0.56 -5.23 12.59
N ILE A 80 -0.46 -6.47 12.10
CA ILE A 80 0.00 -7.64 12.87
C ILE A 80 1.40 -7.38 13.41
N THR A 81 2.35 -7.02 12.54
CA THR A 81 3.75 -6.80 12.91
C THR A 81 3.91 -5.64 13.90
N ALA A 82 3.19 -4.54 13.67
CA ALA A 82 3.22 -3.39 14.58
C ALA A 82 2.75 -3.73 16.00
N LEU A 83 1.72 -4.57 16.14
CA LEU A 83 1.18 -4.98 17.42
C LEU A 83 1.92 -6.18 18.04
N ALA A 84 2.54 -7.05 17.23
CA ALA A 84 3.42 -8.13 17.69
C ALA A 84 4.57 -7.57 18.55
N ALA A 85 5.11 -6.40 18.19
CA ALA A 85 6.13 -5.69 18.97
C ALA A 85 5.65 -5.25 20.38
N LYS A 86 4.34 -5.34 20.66
CA LYS A 86 3.73 -5.01 21.96
C LYS A 86 3.24 -6.24 22.72
N GLU A 87 3.34 -7.44 22.16
CA GLU A 87 2.93 -8.66 22.85
C GLU A 87 3.91 -9.05 23.96
N VAL A 88 3.33 -9.35 25.12
CA VAL A 88 4.02 -9.99 26.25
C VAL A 88 3.69 -11.48 26.20
N GLU A 89 4.72 -12.32 26.18
CA GLU A 89 4.55 -13.78 26.17
C GLU A 89 3.77 -14.24 27.42
N GLY A 90 2.75 -15.07 27.23
CA GLY A 90 1.85 -15.50 28.30
C GLY A 90 0.97 -14.39 28.89
N GLY A 91 1.04 -13.16 28.38
CA GLY A 91 0.37 -11.98 28.93
C GLY A 91 -1.12 -11.83 28.56
N ARG A 92 -1.76 -12.89 28.07
CA ARG A 92 -3.18 -12.85 27.67
C ARG A 92 -4.06 -12.80 28.93
N ALA A 93 -4.78 -11.70 29.13
CA ALA A 93 -5.73 -11.57 30.24
C ALA A 93 -6.87 -12.60 30.14
N GLU A 94 -7.30 -13.15 31.29
CA GLU A 94 -8.43 -14.07 31.37
C GLU A 94 -9.73 -13.41 30.86
N GLY A 95 -10.55 -14.16 30.13
CA GLY A 95 -11.83 -13.68 29.59
C GLY A 95 -11.75 -12.79 28.33
N THR A 96 -10.56 -12.52 27.79
CA THR A 96 -10.44 -11.70 26.58
C THR A 96 -10.93 -12.40 25.31
N VAL A 97 -11.68 -11.64 24.49
CA VAL A 97 -12.23 -12.07 23.19
C VAL A 97 -11.39 -11.62 21.99
N MET A 98 -10.21 -10.99 22.23
CA MET A 98 -9.34 -10.53 21.14
C MET A 98 -8.94 -11.67 20.21
N ASN A 99 -9.18 -11.46 18.91
CA ASN A 99 -8.84 -12.38 17.83
C ASN A 99 -8.71 -11.61 16.50
N ILE A 100 -8.16 -12.28 15.49
CA ILE A 100 -8.08 -11.82 14.10
C ILE A 100 -8.56 -12.92 13.14
N ASP A 101 -9.58 -13.67 13.54
CA ASP A 101 -10.05 -14.90 12.87
C ASP A 101 -10.51 -14.67 11.42
N GLN A 102 -10.76 -13.42 11.02
CA GLN A 102 -11.12 -13.06 9.64
C GLN A 102 -9.90 -12.66 8.78
N ALA A 103 -8.72 -12.55 9.38
CA ALA A 103 -7.49 -12.20 8.70
C ALA A 103 -6.55 -13.39 8.52
N VAL A 104 -6.62 -14.41 9.40
CA VAL A 104 -5.70 -15.56 9.40
C VAL A 104 -6.41 -16.90 9.17
N MET A 105 -5.74 -17.85 8.52
CA MET A 105 -6.24 -19.21 8.30
C MET A 105 -6.52 -19.91 9.63
N LYS A 106 -7.43 -20.90 9.63
CA LYS A 106 -7.92 -21.58 10.84
C LYS A 106 -6.82 -22.13 11.75
N GLU A 107 -5.73 -22.62 11.17
CA GLU A 107 -4.57 -23.13 11.90
C GLU A 107 -3.75 -22.06 12.64
N TYR A 108 -3.93 -20.78 12.29
CA TYR A 108 -3.27 -19.63 12.91
C TYR A 108 -4.18 -18.84 13.87
N GLU A 109 -5.48 -19.14 13.96
CA GLU A 109 -6.44 -18.40 14.84
C GLU A 109 -6.02 -18.36 16.32
N LYS A 110 -5.28 -19.39 16.78
CA LYS A 110 -4.83 -19.51 18.18
C LYS A 110 -3.39 -19.05 18.40
N LYS A 111 -2.72 -18.58 17.36
CA LYS A 111 -1.32 -18.12 17.40
C LYS A 111 -1.24 -16.69 17.95
N SER A 112 -0.13 -16.39 18.62
CA SER A 112 0.22 -15.01 18.97
C SER A 112 0.51 -14.17 17.72
N LEU A 113 0.43 -12.85 17.81
CA LEU A 113 0.81 -11.96 16.70
C LEU A 113 2.28 -12.14 16.31
N LYS A 114 3.18 -12.43 17.26
CA LYS A 114 4.58 -12.80 16.97
C LYS A 114 4.67 -14.07 16.10
N GLU A 115 3.99 -15.13 16.50
CA GLU A 115 3.93 -16.37 15.70
C GLU A 115 3.30 -16.15 14.32
N VAL A 116 2.28 -15.29 14.20
CA VAL A 116 1.66 -14.94 12.91
C VAL A 116 2.59 -14.08 12.06
N ALA A 117 3.33 -13.14 12.65
CA ALA A 117 4.30 -12.30 11.94
C ALA A 117 5.42 -13.15 11.30
N GLU A 118 5.91 -14.15 12.04
CA GLU A 118 6.93 -15.09 11.57
C GLU A 118 6.39 -16.15 10.58
N ALA A 119 5.07 -16.32 10.50
CA ALA A 119 4.44 -17.29 9.62
C ALA A 119 4.54 -16.92 8.14
N PRO A 120 4.47 -17.89 7.22
CA PRO A 120 4.38 -17.64 5.79
C PRO A 120 3.18 -16.75 5.41
N VAL A 121 3.24 -16.03 4.28
CA VAL A 121 2.14 -15.13 3.86
C VAL A 121 0.81 -15.87 3.65
N HIS A 122 0.83 -17.15 3.26
CA HIS A 122 -0.41 -17.97 3.16
C HIS A 122 -1.09 -18.25 4.51
N ALA A 123 -0.49 -17.84 5.64
CA ALA A 123 -1.20 -17.75 6.92
C ALA A 123 -2.35 -16.75 6.88
N LEU A 124 -2.35 -15.77 5.97
CA LEU A 124 -3.43 -14.81 5.78
C LEU A 124 -4.58 -15.40 4.96
N GLN A 125 -5.83 -15.21 5.40
CA GLN A 125 -6.99 -15.71 4.67
C GLN A 125 -7.09 -15.09 3.27
N GLY A 126 -7.32 -15.93 2.27
CA GLY A 126 -7.42 -15.50 0.87
C GLY A 126 -6.07 -15.37 0.16
N VAL A 127 -4.98 -15.74 0.83
CA VAL A 127 -3.67 -15.98 0.21
C VAL A 127 -3.46 -17.47 0.06
N SER A 128 -3.30 -17.96 -1.18
CA SER A 128 -2.99 -19.37 -1.43
C SER A 128 -1.50 -19.68 -1.21
N GLU A 129 -1.13 -20.94 -0.99
CA GLU A 129 0.29 -21.36 -0.96
C GLU A 129 1.03 -20.96 -2.24
N LYS A 130 0.41 -21.20 -3.41
CA LYS A 130 0.94 -20.78 -4.71
C LYS A 130 1.18 -19.27 -4.78
N THR A 131 0.29 -18.47 -4.20
CA THR A 131 0.47 -17.02 -4.10
C THR A 131 1.68 -16.69 -3.23
N SER A 132 1.80 -17.34 -2.07
CA SER A 132 2.92 -17.16 -1.15
C SER A 132 4.26 -17.51 -1.81
N ASP A 133 4.31 -18.58 -2.61
CA ASP A 133 5.50 -18.95 -3.38
C ASP A 133 5.88 -17.87 -4.41
N GLY A 134 4.89 -17.26 -5.06
CA GLY A 134 5.09 -16.13 -5.97
C GLY A 134 5.72 -14.93 -5.27
N LEU A 135 5.24 -14.58 -4.07
CA LEU A 135 5.81 -13.50 -3.25
C LEU A 135 7.24 -13.80 -2.77
N ALA A 136 7.55 -15.06 -2.51
CA ALA A 136 8.91 -15.45 -2.13
C ALA A 136 9.94 -15.11 -3.23
N THR A 137 9.53 -15.02 -4.50
CA THR A 137 10.40 -14.60 -5.61
C THR A 137 10.82 -13.13 -5.53
N ILE A 138 10.09 -12.30 -4.78
CA ILE A 138 10.41 -10.91 -4.47
C ILE A 138 10.82 -10.74 -3.00
N PHE A 139 11.37 -11.79 -2.40
CA PHE A 139 11.87 -11.83 -1.02
C PHE A 139 10.81 -11.59 0.07
N VAL A 140 9.53 -11.78 -0.25
CA VAL A 140 8.44 -11.70 0.72
C VAL A 140 8.01 -13.13 1.08
N LYS A 141 8.52 -13.66 2.20
CA LYS A 141 8.24 -15.04 2.63
C LYS A 141 7.28 -15.08 3.81
N THR A 142 7.46 -14.17 4.78
CA THR A 142 6.64 -14.10 5.99
C THR A 142 5.67 -12.93 5.97
N VAL A 143 4.71 -12.95 6.89
CA VAL A 143 3.83 -11.80 7.15
C VAL A 143 4.65 -10.58 7.53
N GLU A 144 5.72 -10.74 8.32
CA GLU A 144 6.65 -9.66 8.68
C GLU A 144 7.43 -9.13 7.47
N ASP A 145 7.90 -9.99 6.55
CA ASP A 145 8.55 -9.54 5.32
C ASP A 145 7.62 -8.65 4.49
N LEU A 146 6.34 -9.03 4.40
CA LEU A 146 5.34 -8.24 3.70
C LEU A 146 5.10 -6.90 4.40
N ALA A 147 4.99 -6.91 5.73
CA ALA A 147 4.82 -5.71 6.54
C ALA A 147 5.96 -4.69 6.35
N ASN A 148 7.19 -5.20 6.23
CA ASN A 148 8.41 -4.42 6.09
C ASN A 148 8.78 -4.12 4.62
N SER A 149 7.90 -4.44 3.66
CA SER A 149 8.12 -4.12 2.26
C SER A 149 8.16 -2.61 2.03
N LYS A 150 9.35 -2.09 1.73
CA LYS A 150 9.55 -0.67 1.38
C LYS A 150 8.71 -0.27 0.17
N PHE A 151 8.51 -1.17 -0.79
CA PHE A 151 7.76 -0.90 -2.00
C PHE A 151 6.28 -0.72 -1.69
N ALA A 152 5.70 -1.59 -0.86
CA ALA A 152 4.32 -1.45 -0.44
C ALA A 152 4.11 -0.18 0.41
N ALA A 153 5.08 0.18 1.25
CA ALA A 153 5.05 1.42 2.02
C ALA A 153 5.06 2.67 1.12
N TRP A 154 5.91 2.69 0.08
CA TRP A 154 5.94 3.78 -0.90
C TRP A 154 4.63 3.87 -1.68
N CYS A 155 4.11 2.74 -2.15
CA CYS A 155 2.83 2.67 -2.85
C CYS A 155 1.67 3.17 -2.00
N GLU A 156 1.61 2.79 -0.72
CA GLU A 156 0.59 3.28 0.23
C GLU A 156 0.70 4.79 0.44
N ALA A 157 1.91 5.32 0.60
CA ALA A 157 2.14 6.75 0.73
C ALA A 157 1.71 7.51 -0.54
N ILE A 158 2.07 7.00 -1.73
CA ILE A 158 1.67 7.58 -3.01
C ILE A 158 0.15 7.58 -3.17
N ALA A 159 -0.52 6.45 -2.90
CA ALA A 159 -1.98 6.36 -2.99
C ALA A 159 -2.67 7.34 -2.02
N THR A 160 -2.16 7.44 -0.79
CA THR A 160 -2.67 8.38 0.22
C THR A 160 -2.50 9.84 -0.22
N LEU A 161 -1.34 10.21 -0.76
CA LEU A 161 -1.09 11.57 -1.23
C LEU A 161 -1.85 11.89 -2.51
N ALA A 162 -2.08 10.91 -3.38
CA ALA A 162 -2.92 11.05 -4.56
C ALA A 162 -4.38 11.43 -4.21
N ASP A 163 -4.91 10.95 -3.09
CA ASP A 163 -6.29 11.27 -2.67
C ASP A 163 -6.47 12.73 -2.24
N VAL A 164 -5.38 13.39 -1.84
CA VAL A 164 -5.35 14.81 -1.49
C VAL A 164 -4.69 15.68 -2.56
N GLU A 165 -4.18 15.06 -3.63
CA GLU A 165 -3.58 15.76 -4.75
C GLU A 165 -4.67 16.40 -5.62
N GLN A 166 -4.60 17.73 -5.72
CA GLN A 166 -5.63 18.50 -6.39
C GLN A 166 -5.20 18.89 -7.81
N LEU A 167 -5.48 18.01 -8.79
CA LEU A 167 -5.17 18.22 -10.22
C LEU A 167 -6.27 18.95 -11.00
N GLU A 168 -7.48 19.05 -10.45
CA GLU A 168 -8.64 19.55 -11.21
C GLU A 168 -8.53 21.03 -11.64
N ALA A 169 -7.65 21.82 -11.03
CA ALA A 169 -7.40 23.19 -11.50
C ALA A 169 -6.74 23.20 -12.90
N GLU A 170 -5.94 22.18 -13.20
CA GLU A 170 -5.11 22.08 -14.41
C GLU A 170 -5.89 21.43 -15.56
N ASN A 171 -6.58 20.32 -15.30
CA ASN A 171 -7.45 19.66 -16.28
C ASN A 171 -8.64 20.53 -16.73
N ARG A 172 -9.12 21.45 -15.89
CA ARG A 172 -10.16 22.43 -16.27
C ARG A 172 -9.62 23.63 -17.05
N MET A 173 -8.32 23.93 -16.99
CA MET A 173 -7.69 24.99 -17.79
C MET A 173 -7.30 24.49 -19.18
N LEU A 174 -6.75 23.29 -19.30
CA LEU A 174 -6.37 22.71 -20.60
C LEU A 174 -7.59 22.47 -21.50
N LYS A 175 -8.70 21.97 -20.95
CA LYS A 175 -9.98 21.83 -21.68
C LYS A 175 -10.63 23.15 -22.13
N LYS A 176 -10.14 24.30 -21.71
CA LYS A 176 -10.60 25.63 -22.17
C LYS A 176 -9.70 26.23 -23.26
N LEU A 177 -8.59 25.57 -23.56
CA LEU A 177 -7.63 25.97 -24.60
C LEU A 177 -7.74 25.09 -25.86
N GLU A 178 -8.59 24.05 -25.82
CA GLU A 178 -9.06 23.25 -26.96
C GLU A 178 -10.44 23.76 -27.42
#